data_AF-A0A7C7RET9-F1
#
_entry.id   AF-A0A7C7RET9-F1
#
_cell.length_a   1.000
_cell.length_b   1.000
_cell.length_c   1.000
_cell.angle_alpha   90.00
_cell.angle_beta   90.00
_cell.angle_gamma   90.00
#
_symmetry.space_group_name_H-M   'P 1'
#
loop_
_entity.id
_entity.type
_entity.pdbx_description
1 polymer ?
#
loop_
_entity_poly.entity_id
_entity_poly.type
_entity_poly.pdbx_seq_one_letter_code
_entity_poly.pdbx_strand_id
1 'polypeptide(L)'
;MNSSACWTERILALTREVRKRDLALHLGRDVSWECISDTVDLRDIRQLESLAADSPSCRRLYFQASDHFLRQQVEPFQAMLSTWMKGAMAHIHDARVPFSQVITWCQDAEDRAARRILAREVLALCRFLAPFCHASWKALLASVETDLGFTGYPEYCETKRQISLAVYESMARQFLAETREAYQDLIGRWL
;
A
#
# COMPACT_ATOMS: atom_id res chain seq x y z
N MET A 1 -2.68 -10.07 -33.87
CA MET A 1 -3.72 -9.05 -33.64
C MET A 1 -4.19 -9.17 -32.19
N ASN A 2 -3.58 -8.44 -31.25
CA ASN A 2 -4.04 -8.43 -29.85
C ASN A 2 -5.07 -7.31 -29.72
N SER A 3 -6.35 -7.66 -29.81
CA SER A 3 -7.43 -6.71 -29.63
C SER A 3 -7.52 -6.26 -28.16
N SER A 4 -8.01 -5.05 -27.92
CA SER A 4 -8.29 -4.55 -26.56
C SER A 4 -9.18 -5.50 -25.73
N ALA A 5 -10.04 -6.29 -26.38
CA ALA A 5 -10.87 -7.31 -25.74
C ALA A 5 -10.03 -8.44 -25.12
N CYS A 6 -9.04 -8.97 -25.84
CA CYS A 6 -8.15 -10.02 -25.34
C CYS A 6 -7.38 -9.56 -24.10
N TRP A 7 -6.86 -8.32 -24.14
CA TRP A 7 -6.19 -7.73 -22.97
C TRP A 7 -7.13 -7.54 -21.78
N THR A 8 -8.37 -7.13 -22.02
CA THR A 8 -9.36 -6.95 -20.96
C THR A 8 -9.64 -8.27 -20.25
N GLU A 9 -9.82 -9.36 -21.00
CA GLU A 9 -10.03 -10.69 -20.44
C GLU A 9 -8.82 -11.17 -19.63
N ARG A 10 -7.61 -11.00 -20.16
CA ARG A 10 -6.35 -11.36 -19.47
C ARG A 10 -6.20 -10.63 -18.14
N ILE A 11 -6.31 -9.29 -18.17
CA ILE A 11 -6.17 -8.46 -16.96
C ILE A 11 -7.29 -8.73 -15.95
N LEU A 12 -8.51 -9.03 -16.41
CA LEU A 12 -9.61 -9.44 -15.52
C LEU A 12 -9.33 -10.78 -14.85
N ALA A 13 -8.86 -11.78 -15.59
CA ALA A 13 -8.49 -13.09 -15.06
C ALA A 13 -7.39 -12.95 -13.99
N LEU A 14 -6.32 -12.22 -14.32
CA LEU A 14 -5.24 -11.93 -13.39
C LEU A 14 -5.75 -11.21 -12.12
N THR A 15 -6.59 -10.19 -12.30
CA THR A 15 -7.19 -9.47 -11.17
C THR A 15 -7.96 -10.40 -10.25
N ARG A 16 -8.72 -11.36 -10.80
CA ARG A 16 -9.47 -12.34 -9.99
C ARG A 16 -8.52 -13.24 -9.20
N GLU A 17 -7.43 -13.72 -9.79
CA GLU A 17 -6.44 -14.54 -9.10
C GLU A 17 -5.77 -13.79 -7.96
N VAL A 18 -5.29 -12.58 -8.23
CA VAL A 18 -4.68 -11.71 -7.21
C VAL A 18 -5.66 -11.43 -6.06
N ARG A 19 -6.93 -11.14 -6.36
CA ARG A 19 -7.95 -10.89 -5.32
C ARG A 19 -8.29 -12.13 -4.51
N LYS A 20 -8.33 -13.31 -5.13
CA LYS A 20 -8.52 -14.59 -4.40
C LYS A 20 -7.35 -14.83 -3.44
N ARG A 21 -6.12 -14.55 -3.88
CA ARG A 21 -4.93 -14.62 -3.02
C ARG A 21 -5.05 -13.65 -1.84
N ASP A 22 -5.39 -12.39 -2.10
CA ASP A 22 -5.54 -11.37 -1.04
C ASP A 22 -6.56 -11.79 0.02
N LEU A 23 -7.69 -12.33 -0.42
CA LEU A 23 -8.70 -12.88 0.47
C LEU A 23 -8.16 -14.06 1.28
N ALA A 24 -7.41 -14.97 0.66
CA ALA A 24 -6.84 -16.11 1.35
C ALA A 24 -5.83 -15.68 2.43
N LEU A 25 -4.96 -14.72 2.12
CA LEU A 25 -4.03 -14.12 3.10
C LEU A 25 -4.77 -13.44 4.25
N HIS A 26 -5.83 -12.69 3.95
CA HIS A 26 -6.67 -12.05 4.96
C HIS A 26 -7.33 -13.07 5.90
N LEU A 27 -7.72 -14.22 5.36
CA LEU A 27 -8.25 -15.36 6.12
C LEU A 27 -7.15 -16.19 6.80
N GLY A 28 -5.90 -15.74 6.80
CA GLY A 28 -4.77 -16.38 7.48
C GLY A 28 -4.18 -17.59 6.75
N ARG A 29 -4.57 -17.86 5.51
CA ARG A 29 -4.00 -18.94 4.69
C ARG A 29 -2.68 -18.48 4.08
N ASP A 30 -1.72 -19.39 4.00
CA ASP A 30 -0.45 -19.12 3.33
C ASP A 30 -0.58 -19.42 1.83
N VAL A 31 -0.52 -18.40 0.99
CA VAL A 31 -0.70 -18.51 -0.47
C VAL A 31 0.40 -17.72 -1.19
N SER A 32 1.26 -18.46 -1.92
CA SER A 32 2.38 -17.91 -2.69
C SER A 32 1.91 -17.16 -3.95
N TRP A 33 2.73 -16.24 -4.44
CA TRP A 33 2.55 -15.64 -5.77
C TRP A 33 2.81 -16.62 -6.91
N GLU A 34 3.58 -17.68 -6.66
CA GLU A 34 3.82 -18.76 -7.62
C GLU A 34 2.51 -19.51 -7.96
N CYS A 35 1.46 -19.33 -7.18
CA CYS A 35 0.13 -19.88 -7.45
C CYS A 35 -0.68 -19.07 -8.48
N ILE A 36 -0.18 -17.90 -8.92
CA ILE A 36 -0.81 -17.07 -9.95
C ILE A 36 -0.28 -17.52 -11.31
N SER A 37 -1.20 -17.82 -12.23
CA SER A 37 -0.90 -18.53 -13.47
C SER A 37 -0.32 -17.65 -14.58
N ASP A 38 -0.49 -16.33 -14.47
CA ASP A 38 -0.08 -15.34 -15.45
C ASP A 38 0.54 -14.11 -14.78
N THR A 39 1.38 -13.38 -15.49
CA THR A 39 2.05 -12.17 -15.00
C THR A 39 2.04 -11.08 -16.06
N VAL A 40 2.26 -9.82 -15.66
CA VAL A 40 2.37 -8.70 -16.61
C VAL A 40 3.81 -8.25 -16.59
N ASP A 41 4.49 -8.33 -17.73
CA ASP A 41 5.87 -7.87 -17.86
C ASP A 41 5.97 -6.46 -18.47
N LEU A 42 7.18 -5.91 -18.54
CA LEU A 42 7.40 -4.57 -19.10
C LEU A 42 7.06 -4.48 -20.60
N ARG A 43 7.12 -5.58 -21.35
CA ARG A 43 6.74 -5.60 -22.78
C ARG A 43 5.23 -5.47 -22.91
N ASP A 44 4.48 -6.16 -22.06
CA ASP A 44 3.03 -6.05 -21.95
C ASP A 44 2.60 -4.61 -21.63
N ILE A 45 3.28 -3.96 -20.68
CA ILE A 45 3.04 -2.55 -20.33
C ILE A 45 3.26 -1.62 -21.52
N ARG A 46 4.41 -1.72 -22.21
CA ARG A 46 4.73 -0.87 -23.37
C ARG A 46 3.75 -1.08 -24.53
N GLN A 47 3.29 -2.32 -24.72
CA GLN A 47 2.24 -2.60 -25.70
C GLN A 47 0.93 -1.88 -25.33
N LEU A 48 0.50 -1.98 -24.08
CA LEU A 48 -0.73 -1.33 -23.60
C LEU A 48 -0.62 0.20 -23.58
N GLU A 49 0.56 0.74 -23.31
CA GLU A 49 0.85 2.18 -23.37
C GLU A 49 0.57 2.73 -24.77
N SER A 50 1.05 2.03 -25.81
CA SER A 50 0.80 2.43 -27.20
C SER A 50 -0.69 2.47 -27.55
N LEU A 51 -1.49 1.57 -26.96
CA LEU A 51 -2.95 1.50 -27.16
C LEU A 51 -3.71 2.50 -26.27
N ALA A 52 -3.11 2.99 -25.18
CA ALA A 52 -3.75 3.85 -24.21
C ALA A 52 -4.07 5.25 -24.77
N ALA A 53 -3.36 5.67 -25.82
CA ALA A 53 -3.63 6.92 -26.53
C ALA A 53 -4.97 6.89 -27.27
N ASP A 54 -5.40 5.71 -27.72
CA ASP A 54 -6.52 5.57 -28.66
C ASP A 54 -7.90 5.59 -27.99
N SER A 55 -7.99 5.26 -26.68
CA SER A 55 -9.27 5.14 -25.98
C SER A 55 -9.16 5.25 -24.46
N PRO A 56 -10.14 5.88 -23.78
CA PRO A 56 -10.23 5.86 -22.32
C PRO A 56 -10.28 4.45 -21.71
N SER A 57 -10.86 3.48 -22.43
CA SER A 57 -10.89 2.08 -21.98
C SER A 57 -9.50 1.45 -22.02
N CYS A 58 -8.72 1.70 -23.08
CA CYS A 58 -7.34 1.24 -23.18
C CYS A 58 -6.46 1.92 -22.13
N ARG A 59 -6.68 3.20 -21.82
CA ARG A 59 -5.98 3.88 -20.71
C ARG A 59 -6.24 3.22 -19.36
N ARG A 60 -7.50 2.89 -19.03
CA ARG A 60 -7.81 2.15 -17.80
C ARG A 60 -7.10 0.79 -17.76
N LEU A 61 -7.09 0.10 -18.90
CA LEU A 61 -6.43 -1.20 -19.03
C LEU A 61 -4.91 -1.11 -18.83
N TYR A 62 -4.27 -0.09 -19.41
CA TYR A 62 -2.86 0.21 -19.19
C TYR A 62 -2.53 0.44 -17.70
N PHE A 63 -3.32 1.27 -17.01
CA PHE A 63 -3.06 1.52 -15.59
C PHE A 63 -3.36 0.30 -14.71
N GLN A 64 -4.35 -0.52 -15.06
CA GLN A 64 -4.62 -1.76 -14.32
C GLN A 64 -3.52 -2.80 -14.55
N ALA A 65 -2.96 -2.89 -15.75
CA ALA A 65 -1.79 -3.72 -16.02
C ALA A 65 -0.55 -3.20 -15.29
N SER A 66 -0.36 -1.87 -15.29
CA SER A 66 0.74 -1.21 -14.56
C SER A 66 0.66 -1.49 -13.07
N ASP A 67 -0.53 -1.46 -12.47
CA ASP A 67 -0.73 -1.84 -11.07
C ASP A 67 -0.28 -3.27 -10.78
N HIS A 68 -0.62 -4.22 -11.67
CA HIS A 68 -0.20 -5.62 -11.53
C HIS A 68 1.32 -5.76 -11.64
N PHE A 69 1.92 -5.10 -12.62
CA PHE A 69 3.37 -5.07 -12.78
C PHE A 69 4.05 -4.50 -11.52
N LEU A 70 3.65 -3.30 -11.06
CA LEU A 70 4.22 -2.68 -9.85
C LEU A 70 4.06 -3.58 -8.63
N ARG A 71 2.90 -4.23 -8.50
CA ARG A 71 2.64 -5.14 -7.40
C ARG A 71 3.61 -6.33 -7.38
N GLN A 72 3.95 -6.88 -8.55
CA GLN A 72 4.95 -7.95 -8.67
C GLN A 72 6.35 -7.48 -8.25
N GLN A 73 6.73 -6.25 -8.61
CA GLN A 73 8.04 -5.70 -8.23
C GLN A 73 8.17 -5.47 -6.71
N VAL A 74 7.08 -5.04 -6.07
CA VAL A 74 7.07 -4.69 -4.64
C VAL A 74 6.88 -5.91 -3.74
N GLU A 75 6.28 -6.98 -4.25
CA GLU A 75 5.87 -8.12 -3.45
C GLU A 75 6.99 -8.76 -2.61
N PRO A 76 8.19 -9.07 -3.13
CA PRO A 76 9.20 -9.75 -2.33
C PRO A 76 9.52 -9.00 -1.03
N PHE A 77 9.49 -7.65 -1.11
CA PHE A 77 9.70 -6.77 0.03
C PHE A 77 8.47 -6.71 0.96
N GLN A 78 7.25 -6.68 0.40
CA GLN A 78 6.00 -6.75 1.19
C GLN A 78 5.85 -8.08 1.93
N ALA A 79 6.23 -9.19 1.30
CA ALA A 79 6.20 -10.52 1.90
C ALA A 79 7.16 -10.61 3.08
N MET A 80 8.40 -10.12 2.94
CA MET A 80 9.35 -10.02 4.05
C MET A 80 8.81 -9.15 5.18
N LEU A 81 8.32 -7.94 4.87
CA LEU A 81 7.74 -7.04 5.86
C LEU A 81 6.58 -7.73 6.61
N SER A 82 5.68 -8.40 5.88
CA SER A 82 4.53 -9.10 6.46
C SER A 82 4.97 -10.22 7.39
N THR A 83 5.98 -11.01 7.01
CA THR A 83 6.55 -12.07 7.86
C THR A 83 7.10 -11.51 9.16
N TRP A 84 7.89 -10.43 9.10
CA TRP A 84 8.45 -9.78 10.30
C TRP A 84 7.36 -9.15 11.17
N MET A 85 6.37 -8.49 10.57
CA MET A 85 5.22 -7.93 11.30
C MET A 85 4.41 -9.01 12.02
N LYS A 86 4.22 -10.18 11.40
CA LYS A 86 3.44 -11.29 11.99
C LYS A 86 4.11 -11.88 13.23
N GLY A 87 5.44 -11.86 13.28
CA GLY A 87 6.23 -12.29 14.44
C GLY A 87 6.51 -11.19 15.47
N ALA A 88 6.27 -9.92 15.14
CA ALA A 88 6.57 -8.79 16.01
C ALA A 88 5.60 -8.74 17.20
N MET A 89 6.16 -8.66 18.42
CA MET A 89 5.40 -8.59 19.67
C MET A 89 6.04 -7.57 20.61
N ALA A 90 5.22 -6.73 21.22
CA ALA A 90 5.63 -5.82 22.28
C ALA A 90 5.48 -6.50 23.65
N HIS A 91 6.41 -6.22 24.58
CA HIS A 91 6.39 -6.81 25.91
C HIS A 91 5.97 -5.77 26.96
N ILE A 92 4.89 -6.04 27.68
CA ILE A 92 4.39 -5.17 28.75
C ILE A 92 4.27 -6.01 30.02
N HIS A 93 5.18 -5.81 30.98
CA HIS A 93 5.26 -6.66 32.17
C HIS A 93 5.33 -8.15 31.76
N ASP A 94 4.36 -8.97 32.16
CA ASP A 94 4.26 -10.40 31.82
C ASP A 94 3.43 -10.68 30.56
N ALA A 95 2.90 -9.65 29.91
CA ALA A 95 2.07 -9.77 28.72
C ALA A 95 2.87 -9.56 27.43
N ARG A 96 2.48 -10.32 26.39
CA ARG A 96 2.95 -10.16 25.02
C ARG A 96 1.80 -9.67 24.14
N VAL A 97 2.00 -8.53 23.50
CA VAL A 97 1.00 -7.92 22.62
C VAL A 97 1.48 -8.03 21.17
N PRO A 98 0.82 -8.82 20.30
CA PRO A 98 1.13 -8.87 18.88
C PRO A 98 1.07 -7.48 18.24
N PHE A 99 1.97 -7.18 17.30
CA PHE A 99 2.01 -5.88 16.62
C PHE A 99 0.68 -5.52 15.95
N SER A 100 -0.05 -6.51 15.43
CA SER A 100 -1.38 -6.35 14.82
C SER A 100 -2.48 -5.95 15.82
N GLN A 101 -2.27 -6.15 17.13
CA GLN A 101 -3.23 -5.88 18.19
C GLN A 101 -2.91 -4.62 19.00
N VAL A 102 -1.79 -3.95 18.71
CA VAL A 102 -1.33 -2.76 19.46
C VAL A 102 -2.40 -1.68 19.57
N ILE A 103 -3.13 -1.39 18.48
CA ILE A 103 -4.17 -0.35 18.48
C ILE A 103 -5.33 -0.76 19.39
N THR A 104 -5.87 -1.98 19.22
CA THR A 104 -6.96 -2.50 20.04
C THR A 104 -6.56 -2.55 21.51
N TRP A 105 -5.36 -3.05 21.81
CA TRP A 105 -4.84 -3.08 23.17
C TRP A 105 -4.76 -1.68 23.78
N CYS A 106 -4.28 -0.68 23.03
CA CYS A 106 -4.23 0.71 23.49
C CYS A 106 -5.62 1.31 23.77
N GLN A 107 -6.65 0.87 23.06
CA GLN A 107 -8.03 1.32 23.24
C GLN A 107 -8.67 0.70 24.49
N ASP A 108 -8.37 -0.57 24.76
CA ASP A 108 -8.90 -1.30 25.91
C ASP A 108 -8.13 -1.01 27.22
N ALA A 109 -6.87 -0.59 27.12
CA ALA A 109 -6.02 -0.35 28.28
C ALA A 109 -6.36 0.95 29.03
N GLU A 110 -6.87 0.80 30.25
CA GLU A 110 -7.11 1.94 31.15
C GLU A 110 -5.80 2.51 31.73
N ASP A 111 -4.80 1.66 31.99
CA ASP A 111 -3.53 2.06 32.61
C ASP A 111 -2.64 2.91 31.69
N ARG A 112 -2.37 4.15 32.11
CA ARG A 112 -1.48 5.09 31.41
C ARG A 112 -0.01 4.66 31.45
N ALA A 113 0.44 4.01 32.53
CA ALA A 113 1.82 3.55 32.66
C ALA A 113 2.10 2.40 31.68
N ALA A 114 1.21 1.40 31.63
CA ALA A 114 1.29 0.31 30.66
C ALA A 114 1.24 0.80 29.21
N ARG A 115 0.38 1.78 28.88
CA ARG A 115 0.36 2.44 27.55
C ARG A 115 1.69 3.10 27.18
N ARG A 116 2.37 3.75 28.13
CA ARG A 116 3.71 4.34 27.92
C ARG A 116 4.80 3.29 27.73
N ILE A 117 4.69 2.13 28.37
CA ILE A 117 5.61 1.00 28.14
C ILE A 117 5.38 0.46 26.73
N LEU A 118 4.13 0.17 26.37
CA LEU A 118 3.77 -0.30 25.04
C LEU A 118 4.27 0.65 23.94
N ALA A 119 4.08 1.96 24.11
CA ALA A 119 4.54 2.95 23.14
C ALA A 119 6.06 2.89 22.90
N ARG A 120 6.86 2.64 23.95
CA ARG A 120 8.32 2.48 23.83
C ARG A 120 8.70 1.20 23.10
N GLU A 121 8.05 0.09 23.43
CA GLU A 121 8.27 -1.21 22.76
C GLU A 121 7.88 -1.14 21.29
N VAL A 122 6.71 -0.59 20.98
CA VAL A 122 6.21 -0.42 19.61
C VAL A 122 7.13 0.51 18.81
N LEU A 123 7.66 1.57 19.42
CA LEU A 123 8.63 2.42 18.74
C LEU A 123 9.91 1.64 18.35
N ALA A 124 10.39 0.73 19.21
CA ALA A 124 11.51 -0.14 18.88
C ALA A 124 11.17 -1.11 17.74
N LEU A 125 9.98 -1.72 17.77
CA LEU A 125 9.49 -2.57 16.68
C LEU A 125 9.36 -1.80 15.37
N CYS A 126 8.81 -0.58 15.37
CA CYS A 126 8.71 0.26 14.19
C CYS A 126 10.09 0.61 13.62
N ARG A 127 11.09 0.89 14.46
CA ARG A 127 12.48 1.11 14.02
C ARG A 127 13.08 -0.12 13.37
N PHE A 128 12.81 -1.31 13.93
CA PHE A 128 13.22 -2.58 13.35
C PHE A 128 12.52 -2.87 12.00
N LEU A 129 11.23 -2.55 11.89
CA LEU A 129 10.43 -2.78 10.68
C LEU A 129 10.69 -1.76 9.56
N ALA A 130 11.17 -0.56 9.92
CA ALA A 130 11.35 0.56 8.99
C ALA A 130 12.18 0.22 7.75
N PRO A 131 13.33 -0.50 7.82
CA PRO A 131 14.09 -0.89 6.63
C PRO A 131 13.30 -1.75 5.64
N PHE A 132 12.46 -2.67 6.13
CA PHE A 132 11.64 -3.54 5.26
C PHE A 132 10.54 -2.75 4.56
N CYS A 133 9.88 -1.85 5.29
CA CYS A 133 8.91 -0.91 4.72
C CYS A 133 9.57 0.00 3.68
N HIS A 134 10.72 0.58 4.00
CA HIS A 134 11.48 1.43 3.10
C HIS A 134 11.92 0.68 1.83
N ALA A 135 12.34 -0.58 1.93
CA ALA A 135 12.70 -1.39 0.78
C ALA A 135 11.52 -1.57 -0.20
N SER A 136 10.30 -1.80 0.32
CA SER A 136 9.09 -1.90 -0.51
C SER A 136 8.78 -0.59 -1.24
N TRP A 137 8.89 0.54 -0.56
CA TRP A 137 8.73 1.86 -1.18
C TRP A 137 9.80 2.14 -2.23
N LYS A 138 11.06 1.80 -1.93
CA LYS A 138 12.16 1.98 -2.87
C LYS A 138 11.95 1.19 -4.16
N ALA A 139 11.48 -0.06 -4.06
CA ALA A 139 11.13 -0.87 -5.23
C ALA A 139 9.99 -0.26 -6.04
N LEU A 140 8.92 0.19 -5.37
CA LEU A 140 7.79 0.85 -6.03
C LEU A 140 8.23 2.11 -6.78
N LEU A 141 8.96 3.01 -6.10
CA LEU A 141 9.41 4.27 -6.67
C LEU A 141 10.36 4.05 -7.84
N ALA A 142 11.32 3.12 -7.69
CA ALA A 142 12.22 2.75 -8.76
C ALA A 142 11.45 2.26 -9.99
N SER A 143 10.50 1.32 -9.85
CA SER A 143 9.75 0.81 -11.00
C SER A 143 8.86 1.87 -11.65
N VAL A 144 8.29 2.79 -10.87
CA VAL A 144 7.51 3.90 -11.43
C VAL A 144 8.40 4.82 -12.28
N GLU A 145 9.61 5.11 -11.80
CA GLU A 145 10.53 6.03 -12.48
C GLU A 145 11.27 5.38 -13.65
N THR A 146 11.89 4.21 -13.43
CA THR A 146 12.76 3.56 -14.41
C THR A 146 12.01 2.72 -15.42
N ASP A 147 10.97 2.01 -14.98
CA ASP A 147 10.28 1.04 -15.83
C ASP A 147 9.07 1.68 -16.52
N LEU A 148 8.28 2.46 -15.79
CA LEU A 148 7.09 3.14 -16.30
C LEU A 148 7.35 4.55 -16.84
N GLY A 149 8.53 5.13 -16.58
CA GLY A 149 8.96 6.41 -17.16
C GLY A 149 8.32 7.67 -16.57
N PHE A 150 7.69 7.58 -15.39
CA PHE A 150 7.14 8.75 -14.71
C PHE A 150 8.25 9.49 -13.92
N THR A 151 8.14 10.80 -13.76
CA THR A 151 9.09 11.60 -12.95
C THR A 151 8.99 11.29 -11.45
N GLY A 152 7.89 10.67 -11.03
CA GLY A 152 7.70 10.18 -9.67
C GLY A 152 6.30 9.61 -9.44
N TYR A 153 6.11 9.01 -8.27
CA TYR A 153 4.84 8.41 -7.88
C TYR A 153 3.63 9.35 -7.87
N PRO A 154 3.76 10.64 -7.47
CA PRO A 154 2.64 11.58 -7.56
C PRO A 154 2.14 11.76 -8.99
N GLU A 155 3.04 11.96 -9.97
CA GLU A 155 2.67 12.13 -11.38
C GLU A 155 1.95 10.88 -11.92
N TYR A 156 2.48 9.69 -11.59
CA TYR A 156 1.81 8.43 -11.92
C TYR A 156 0.38 8.38 -11.37
N CYS A 157 0.19 8.74 -10.09
CA CYS A 157 -1.11 8.75 -9.45
C CYS A 157 -2.08 9.76 -10.05
N GLU A 158 -1.62 10.98 -10.33
CA GLU A 158 -2.41 12.04 -10.97
C GLU A 158 -2.84 11.64 -12.37
N THR A 159 -1.91 11.11 -13.17
CA THR A 159 -2.20 10.66 -14.54
C THR A 159 -3.20 9.51 -14.56
N LYS A 160 -3.02 8.54 -13.64
CA LYS A 160 -3.94 7.40 -13.47
C LYS A 160 -5.34 7.82 -13.05
N ARG A 161 -5.45 8.70 -12.05
CA ARG A 161 -6.73 9.11 -11.46
C ARG A 161 -7.41 10.22 -12.24
N GLN A 162 -6.66 10.90 -13.11
CA GLN A 162 -7.07 12.13 -13.81
C GLN A 162 -7.51 13.24 -12.84
N ILE A 163 -6.85 13.30 -11.67
CA ILE A 163 -7.14 14.29 -10.64
C ILE A 163 -5.82 14.86 -10.13
N SER A 164 -5.71 16.19 -10.04
CA SER A 164 -4.54 16.85 -9.46
C SER A 164 -4.53 16.72 -7.94
N LEU A 165 -3.40 16.27 -7.41
CA LEU A 165 -3.12 16.20 -5.97
C LEU A 165 -2.93 17.60 -5.37
N ALA A 166 -2.52 18.61 -6.15
CA ALA A 166 -2.37 19.98 -5.68
C ALA A 166 -3.70 20.57 -5.17
N VAL A 167 -4.82 20.20 -5.80
CA VAL A 167 -6.16 20.60 -5.34
C VAL A 167 -6.45 20.02 -3.96
N TYR A 168 -6.18 18.73 -3.76
CA TYR A 168 -6.38 18.08 -2.47
C TYR A 168 -5.43 18.60 -1.39
N GLU A 169 -4.19 18.96 -1.75
CA GLU A 169 -3.26 19.59 -0.82
C GLU A 169 -3.83 20.92 -0.31
N SER A 170 -4.32 21.78 -1.22
CA SER A 170 -4.92 23.05 -0.85
C SER A 170 -6.13 22.86 0.08
N MET A 171 -7.02 21.93 -0.27
CA MET A 171 -8.19 21.61 0.55
C MET A 171 -7.79 21.10 1.93
N ALA A 172 -6.80 20.22 2.02
CA ALA A 172 -6.30 19.68 3.27
C ALA A 172 -5.68 20.79 4.15
N ARG A 173 -4.89 21.69 3.57
CA ARG A 173 -4.30 22.84 4.30
C ARG A 173 -5.37 23.78 4.83
N GLN A 174 -6.38 24.08 4.02
CA GLN A 174 -7.50 24.92 4.45
C GLN A 174 -8.27 24.25 5.60
N PHE A 175 -8.64 22.98 5.45
CA PHE A 175 -9.33 22.23 6.50
C PHE A 175 -8.53 22.19 7.82
N LEU A 176 -7.23 21.94 7.76
CA LEU A 176 -6.35 21.93 8.93
C LEU A 176 -6.24 23.31 9.60
N ALA A 177 -6.31 24.40 8.81
CA ALA A 177 -6.31 25.76 9.34
C ALA A 177 -7.64 26.08 10.03
N GLU A 178 -8.77 25.77 9.39
CA GLU A 178 -10.12 26.01 9.89
C GLU A 178 -10.44 25.20 11.15
N THR A 179 -9.90 23.99 11.27
CA THR A 179 -10.16 23.08 12.40
C THR A 179 -9.13 23.17 13.51
N ARG A 180 -8.08 24.00 13.38
CA ARG A 180 -6.97 24.06 14.34
C ARG A 180 -7.44 24.38 15.76
N GLU A 181 -8.21 25.45 15.93
CA GLU A 181 -8.64 25.91 17.26
C GLU A 181 -9.57 24.90 17.91
N ALA A 182 -10.59 24.43 17.17
CA ALA A 182 -11.51 23.40 17.65
C ALA A 182 -10.78 22.10 18.06
N TYR A 183 -9.78 21.69 17.29
CA TYR A 183 -8.96 20.53 17.63
C TYR A 183 -8.14 20.78 18.92
N GLN A 184 -7.51 21.95 19.05
CA GLN A 184 -6.74 22.31 20.25
C GLN A 184 -7.61 22.32 21.52
N ASP A 185 -8.82 22.87 21.45
CA ASP A 185 -9.77 22.88 22.56
C ASP A 185 -10.19 21.47 23.01
N LEU A 186 -10.38 20.57 22.05
CA LEU A 186 -10.78 19.18 22.32
C LEU A 186 -9.63 18.35 22.92
N ILE A 187 -8.42 18.48 22.37
CA ILE A 187 -7.27 17.68 22.82
C ILE A 187 -6.57 18.24 24.04
N GLY A 188 -6.72 19.54 24.34
CA GLY A 188 -5.96 20.22 25.40
C GLY A 188 -6.17 19.61 26.79
N ARG A 189 -7.27 18.88 26.99
CA ARG A 189 -7.55 18.14 28.24
C ARG A 189 -6.74 16.84 28.38
N TRP A 190 -6.12 16.37 27.30
CA TRP A 190 -5.44 15.07 27.20
C TRP A 190 -3.94 15.18 26.91
N LEU A 191 -3.46 16.34 26.45
CA LEU A 191 -2.03 16.69 26.35
C LEU A 191 -1.46 16.98 27.75
#